data_AF-A0A931CHM2-F1
#
_entry.id   AF-A0A931CHM2-F1
#
_cell.length_a   1.000
_cell.length_b   1.000
_cell.length_c   1.000
_cell.angle_alpha   90.00
_cell.angle_beta   90.00
_cell.angle_gamma   90.00
#
_symmetry.space_group_name_H-M   'P 1'
#
loop_
_entity.id
_entity.type
_entity.pdbx_description
1 polymer ?
#
loop_
_entity_poly.entity_id
_entity_poly.type
_entity_poly.pdbx_seq_one_letter_code
_entity_poly.pdbx_strand_id
1 'polypeptide(L)'
;MAVAQGSGARPRLLLLAALAAVSIGLSPATAAATPRPAAAAPSTSCVPGPVTFADRAIADSLRPYMNGRRLGGLVSGRSIACARVIVRHVQMRGLAQRAAVIAVTTAIAESTLHNRTVAVDHDSLGLFQQRPSQGWGRPDQLVDPGYATDAFLRAMVRKHPGGSWLTGDVGAVCQRVQGSAHPGAYGPEAHDAQLIVARLWSEARTAPSAVPAGPPAAPKPKAPTGPFQRALTTAGTELGPLDGQHDLAMADWNGDDRLDLVVVKGGGAVTGKTDVRIMDGATDFSTLLLNTATALGPTDARHAYSVADWNGDAVPDLLVVQKSGTASGRTEVRIVDGASSFQRLLLETAIGHAAADDRHQFASADWNGDGRLDLVMVQVSGTVSGKMEVQVLDGAADLQRPLAPTATTSEGVGENRQVSVDDWNGDHRPDLVIVQKSGATSGKTELRVLDGASGLRGYLLQARTAQASTDDRHDILTTDRNGDRRPDLVVVQKTGTASGRAEVLVLVG
;
A
#
# COMPACT_ATOMS: atom_id res chain seq x y z
N MET A 1 86.54 -23.99 -8.92
CA MET A 1 85.48 -22.98 -8.70
C MET A 1 84.74 -23.37 -7.43
N ALA A 2 85.28 -23.10 -6.23
CA ALA A 2 85.17 -21.87 -5.40
C ALA A 2 83.69 -21.55 -5.08
N VAL A 3 83.07 -21.78 -3.90
CA VAL A 3 83.40 -21.79 -2.44
C VAL A 3 83.38 -20.41 -1.74
N ALA A 4 82.36 -20.27 -0.87
CA ALA A 4 82.26 -19.67 0.48
C ALA A 4 82.61 -18.19 0.85
N GLN A 5 81.68 -17.63 1.65
CA GLN A 5 81.78 -16.81 2.90
C GLN A 5 82.69 -15.57 3.07
N GLY A 6 82.14 -14.58 3.81
CA GLY A 6 82.84 -13.51 4.57
C GLY A 6 82.05 -12.19 4.60
N SER A 7 81.41 -11.71 5.68
CA SER A 7 81.89 -11.10 6.96
C SER A 7 82.28 -9.59 6.89
N GLY A 8 81.73 -8.76 7.80
CA GLY A 8 82.27 -7.44 8.22
C GLY A 8 81.32 -6.23 8.03
N ALA A 9 80.56 -5.76 9.03
CA ALA A 9 80.89 -4.81 10.13
C ALA A 9 80.79 -3.28 9.83
N ARG A 10 79.69 -2.67 10.33
CA ARG A 10 79.50 -1.35 11.02
C ARG A 10 79.74 -0.02 10.24
N PRO A 11 79.17 1.16 10.63
CA PRO A 11 78.81 1.58 12.00
C PRO A 11 77.46 2.31 12.23
N ARG A 12 77.16 2.48 13.53
CA ARG A 12 76.03 3.20 14.15
C ARG A 12 76.32 4.70 14.21
N LEU A 13 75.31 5.53 13.96
CA LEU A 13 75.32 6.98 14.23
C LEU A 13 74.54 7.26 15.53
N LEU A 14 75.20 7.87 16.51
CA LEU A 14 74.62 8.38 17.75
C LEU A 14 73.93 9.73 17.49
N LEU A 15 72.71 9.91 18.00
CA LEU A 15 72.12 11.23 18.25
C LEU A 15 72.08 11.45 19.77
N LEU A 16 72.79 12.46 20.25
CA LEU A 16 72.64 13.03 21.58
C LEU A 16 71.44 14.00 21.59
N ALA A 17 70.49 13.81 22.50
CA ALA A 17 69.51 14.83 22.88
C ALA A 17 69.58 15.04 24.40
N ALA A 18 69.76 16.29 24.80
CA ALA A 18 69.96 16.73 26.17
C ALA A 18 68.67 16.57 27.02
N LEU A 19 68.83 16.09 28.26
CA LEU A 19 67.79 16.10 29.28
C LEU A 19 67.61 17.52 29.85
N ALA A 20 66.37 18.00 29.87
CA ALA A 20 65.90 19.00 30.82
C ALA A 20 64.80 18.34 31.67
N ALA A 21 65.09 18.14 32.95
CA ALA A 21 64.16 17.62 33.94
C ALA A 21 63.28 18.76 34.45
N VAL A 22 61.95 18.64 34.28
CA VAL A 22 60.96 19.44 35.01
C VAL A 22 60.17 18.47 35.88
N SER A 23 60.22 18.72 37.18
CA SER A 23 59.59 17.94 38.24
C SER A 23 58.07 18.15 38.20
N ILE A 24 57.31 17.09 37.89
CA ILE A 24 55.86 17.07 38.10
C ILE A 24 55.61 16.32 39.40
N GLY A 25 55.07 17.02 40.40
CA GLY A 25 54.65 16.43 41.67
C GLY A 25 53.55 15.40 41.45
N LEU A 26 53.76 14.17 41.92
CA LEU A 26 52.69 13.18 42.02
C LEU A 26 51.76 13.59 43.16
N SER A 27 50.60 14.15 42.82
CA SER A 27 49.42 14.03 43.69
C SER A 27 48.87 12.62 43.55
N PRO A 28 48.37 11.98 44.64
CA PRO A 28 47.77 10.66 44.55
C PRO A 28 46.57 10.76 43.62
N ALA A 29 46.55 9.91 42.59
CA ALA A 29 45.39 9.75 41.74
C ALA A 29 44.22 9.32 42.62
N THR A 30 43.35 10.26 42.98
CA THR A 30 41.98 9.94 43.36
C THR A 30 41.42 9.12 42.22
N ALA A 31 41.23 7.83 42.46
CA ALA A 31 40.50 6.95 41.56
C ALA A 31 39.18 7.67 41.24
N ALA A 32 39.08 8.20 40.03
CA ALA A 32 37.85 8.78 39.53
C ALA A 32 36.84 7.64 39.58
N ALA A 33 35.90 7.73 40.51
CA ALA A 33 34.74 6.87 40.53
C ALA A 33 34.17 6.89 39.12
N THR A 34 34.12 5.73 38.48
CA THR A 34 33.43 5.56 37.21
C THR A 34 32.05 6.20 37.36
N PRO A 35 31.63 7.09 36.45
CA PRO A 35 30.31 7.70 36.55
C PRO A 35 29.32 6.54 36.58
N ARG A 36 28.66 6.38 37.73
CA ARG A 36 27.54 5.46 37.88
C ARG A 36 26.58 5.79 36.74
N PRO A 37 26.16 4.82 35.90
CA PRO A 37 25.23 5.10 34.82
C PRO A 37 24.06 5.87 35.42
N ALA A 38 23.79 7.07 34.89
CA ALA A 38 22.66 7.88 35.33
C ALA A 38 21.44 6.95 35.32
N ALA A 39 20.80 6.78 36.48
CA ALA A 39 19.62 5.96 36.57
C ALA A 39 18.65 6.43 35.47
N ALA A 40 18.23 5.52 34.59
CA ALA A 40 17.30 5.86 33.53
C ALA A 40 16.10 6.56 34.16
N ALA A 41 15.79 7.75 33.68
CA ALA A 41 14.70 8.54 34.24
C ALA A 41 13.41 7.71 34.24
N PRO A 42 12.59 7.81 35.31
CA PRO A 42 11.39 6.99 35.44
C PRO A 42 10.47 7.23 34.24
N SER A 43 10.08 6.12 33.59
CA SER A 43 9.15 6.11 32.47
C SER A 43 7.99 5.17 32.77
N THR A 44 6.78 5.58 32.37
CA THR A 44 5.56 4.79 32.56
C THR A 44 5.21 4.00 31.30
N SER A 45 4.18 3.15 31.37
CA SER A 45 3.61 2.50 30.19
C SER A 45 2.80 3.51 29.39
N CYS A 46 2.82 3.41 28.07
CA CYS A 46 1.96 4.24 27.23
C CYS A 46 0.53 3.70 27.11
N VAL A 47 0.33 2.43 27.45
CA VAL A 47 -0.97 1.75 27.40
C VAL A 47 -1.35 1.22 28.79
N PRO A 48 -2.65 1.17 29.12
CA PRO A 48 -3.12 0.46 30.31
C PRO A 48 -2.75 -1.03 30.22
N GLY A 49 -2.15 -1.58 31.28
CA GLY A 49 -1.76 -2.98 31.36
C GLY A 49 -0.36 -3.30 30.81
N PRO A 50 0.04 -4.59 30.83
CA PRO A 50 1.35 -5.01 30.36
C PRO A 50 1.46 -4.94 28.83
N VAL A 51 2.69 -4.80 28.33
CA VAL A 51 3.02 -4.93 26.91
C VAL A 51 2.50 -6.28 26.37
N THR A 52 1.83 -6.26 25.22
CA THR A 52 1.17 -7.45 24.66
C THR A 52 2.16 -8.39 23.97
N PHE A 53 1.72 -9.61 23.63
CA PHE A 53 2.52 -10.52 22.80
C PHE A 53 2.71 -9.96 21.38
N ALA A 54 1.66 -9.39 20.79
CA ALA A 54 1.71 -8.74 19.48
C ALA A 54 2.76 -7.61 19.43
N ASP A 55 2.83 -6.78 20.49
CA ASP A 55 3.84 -5.72 20.56
C ASP A 55 5.28 -6.26 20.52
N ARG A 56 5.53 -7.38 21.22
CA ARG A 56 6.84 -8.02 21.23
C ARG A 56 7.15 -8.63 19.86
N ALA A 57 6.19 -9.33 19.26
CA ALA A 57 6.35 -9.94 17.94
C ALA A 57 6.68 -8.89 16.86
N ILE A 58 6.00 -7.75 16.87
CA ILE A 58 6.28 -6.63 15.97
C ILE A 58 7.69 -6.06 16.21
N ALA A 59 8.07 -5.86 17.48
CA ALA A 59 9.40 -5.37 17.79
C ALA A 59 10.48 -6.35 17.30
N ASP A 60 10.27 -7.66 17.49
CA ASP A 60 11.19 -8.70 17.08
C ASP A 60 11.31 -8.80 15.56
N SER A 61 10.20 -8.69 14.82
CA SER A 61 10.22 -8.72 13.35
C SER A 61 10.89 -7.49 12.74
N LEU A 62 10.76 -6.33 13.38
CA LEU A 62 11.31 -5.08 12.88
C LEU A 62 12.79 -4.90 13.22
N ARG A 63 13.27 -5.45 14.34
CA ARG A 63 14.64 -5.24 14.86
C ARG A 63 15.77 -5.41 13.84
N PRO A 64 15.75 -6.39 12.91
CA PRO A 64 16.81 -6.55 11.91
C PRO A 64 16.93 -5.41 10.89
N TYR A 65 15.85 -4.64 10.70
CA TYR A 65 15.74 -3.61 9.67
C TYR A 65 15.91 -2.18 10.21
N MET A 66 16.00 -2.04 11.54
CA MET A 66 16.12 -0.76 12.24
C MET A 66 17.56 -0.27 12.22
N ASN A 67 17.75 0.98 11.80
CA ASN A 67 19.06 1.61 11.66
C ASN A 67 19.15 3.02 12.26
N GLY A 68 18.08 3.48 12.92
CA GLY A 68 18.06 4.75 13.64
C GLY A 68 19.12 4.82 14.73
N ARG A 69 19.63 6.03 15.00
CA ARG A 69 20.74 6.23 15.93
C ARG A 69 20.29 6.10 17.38
N ARG A 70 19.03 6.43 17.67
CA ARG A 70 18.47 6.39 19.03
C ARG A 70 17.68 5.13 19.31
N LEU A 71 16.75 4.76 18.42
CA LEU A 71 15.96 3.53 18.60
C LEU A 71 16.70 2.32 18.05
N GLY A 72 16.85 2.21 16.73
CA GLY A 72 17.62 1.13 16.10
C GLY A 72 17.24 -0.26 16.64
N GLY A 73 18.26 -1.09 16.87
CA GLY A 73 18.10 -2.42 17.45
C GLY A 73 17.53 -2.47 18.88
N LEU A 74 17.36 -1.32 19.55
CA LEU A 74 16.74 -1.23 20.89
C LEU A 74 15.20 -1.28 20.85
N VAL A 75 14.60 -1.39 19.66
CA VAL A 75 13.15 -1.56 19.51
C VAL A 75 12.64 -2.74 20.36
N SER A 76 11.61 -2.48 21.16
CA SER A 76 11.02 -3.41 22.11
C SER A 76 9.50 -3.36 22.06
N GLY A 77 8.82 -4.36 22.62
CA GLY A 77 7.35 -4.30 22.68
C GLY A 77 6.84 -3.04 23.43
N ARG A 78 7.63 -2.48 24.34
CA ARG A 78 7.28 -1.23 25.03
C ARG A 78 7.30 -0.03 24.09
N SER A 79 8.31 0.09 23.23
CA SER A 79 8.37 1.17 22.23
C SER A 79 7.25 1.02 21.20
N ILE A 80 6.92 -0.21 20.78
CA ILE A 80 5.78 -0.50 19.89
C ILE A 80 4.45 -0.11 20.53
N ALA A 81 4.23 -0.47 21.81
CA ALA A 81 3.02 -0.07 22.52
C ALA A 81 2.86 1.46 22.61
N CYS A 82 3.96 2.19 22.79
CA CYS A 82 3.96 3.66 22.77
C CYS A 82 3.69 4.24 21.37
N ALA A 83 4.35 3.71 20.34
CA ALA A 83 4.10 4.13 18.95
C ALA A 83 2.66 3.85 18.52
N ARG A 84 2.04 2.77 19.01
CA ARG A 84 0.64 2.43 18.71
C ARG A 84 -0.34 3.48 19.25
N VAL A 85 -0.07 4.05 20.42
CA VAL A 85 -0.89 5.15 20.94
C VAL A 85 -0.77 6.39 20.05
N ILE A 86 0.45 6.72 19.61
CA ILE A 86 0.68 7.83 18.67
C ILE A 86 -0.12 7.60 17.38
N VAL A 87 0.03 6.43 16.76
CA VAL A 87 -0.68 6.03 15.53
C VAL A 87 -2.19 6.13 15.70
N ARG A 88 -2.73 5.61 16.81
CA ARG A 88 -4.17 5.67 17.10
C ARG A 88 -4.68 7.10 17.21
N HIS A 89 -3.94 7.99 17.87
CA HIS A 89 -4.34 9.40 18.00
C HIS A 89 -4.28 10.17 16.67
N VAL A 90 -3.34 9.83 15.80
CA VAL A 90 -3.29 10.37 14.43
C VAL A 90 -4.54 9.94 13.64
N GLN A 91 -4.90 8.66 13.72
CA GLN A 91 -6.11 8.12 13.09
C GLN A 91 -7.40 8.73 13.65
N MET A 92 -7.51 8.88 14.97
CA MET A 92 -8.68 9.53 15.61
C MET A 92 -8.86 10.99 15.18
N ARG A 93 -7.78 11.66 14.77
CA ARG A 93 -7.80 13.02 14.22
C ARG A 93 -8.02 13.09 12.72
N GLY A 94 -8.15 11.95 12.03
CA GLY A 94 -8.32 11.90 10.57
C GLY A 94 -7.11 12.42 9.78
N LEU A 95 -5.91 12.39 10.38
CA LEU A 95 -4.69 12.83 9.71
C LEU A 95 -4.04 11.66 8.95
N ALA A 96 -3.35 11.97 7.85
CA ALA A 96 -2.70 10.97 7.00
C ALA A 96 -1.61 10.17 7.74
N GLN A 97 -1.28 8.96 7.27
CA GLN A 97 -0.24 8.10 7.85
C GLN A 97 1.11 8.83 8.02
N ARG A 98 1.44 9.75 7.11
CA ARG A 98 2.63 10.59 7.22
C ARG A 98 2.68 11.40 8.52
N ALA A 99 1.55 11.86 9.04
CA ALA A 99 1.49 12.55 10.33
C ALA A 99 1.89 11.62 11.50
N ALA A 100 1.56 10.32 11.41
CA ALA A 100 2.04 9.34 12.36
C ALA A 100 3.54 9.08 12.21
N VAL A 101 4.06 9.02 10.98
CA VAL A 101 5.51 8.94 10.76
C VAL A 101 6.20 10.14 11.41
N ILE A 102 5.77 11.36 11.15
CA ILE A 102 6.34 12.59 11.76
C ILE A 102 6.26 12.55 13.29
N ALA A 103 5.12 12.15 13.86
CA ALA A 103 4.95 12.08 15.30
C ALA A 103 5.80 10.97 15.95
N VAL A 104 5.89 9.79 15.33
CA VAL A 104 6.74 8.69 15.83
C VAL A 104 8.22 9.04 15.68
N THR A 105 8.64 9.64 14.56
CA THR A 105 10.01 10.18 14.39
C THR A 105 10.35 11.16 15.50
N THR A 106 9.44 12.08 15.80
CA THR A 106 9.64 13.04 16.90
C THR A 106 9.77 12.31 18.24
N ALA A 107 8.87 11.38 18.56
CA ALA A 107 8.92 10.67 19.84
C ALA A 107 10.17 9.78 19.99
N ILE A 108 10.68 9.21 18.89
CA ILE A 108 11.98 8.50 18.89
C ILE A 108 13.12 9.50 19.16
N ALA A 109 13.14 10.61 18.43
CA ALA A 109 14.18 11.63 18.57
C ALA A 109 14.18 12.28 19.96
N GLU A 110 13.03 12.43 20.62
CA GLU A 110 12.94 13.11 21.91
C GLU A 110 13.18 12.16 23.09
N SER A 111 12.62 10.96 23.04
CA SER A 111 12.61 10.07 24.21
C SER A 111 12.97 8.62 23.92
N THR A 112 13.28 8.27 22.66
CA THR A 112 13.42 6.88 22.21
C THR A 112 12.14 6.07 22.50
N LEU A 113 10.97 6.71 22.34
CA LEU A 113 9.64 6.16 22.68
C LEU A 113 9.46 5.77 24.15
N HIS A 114 10.16 6.45 25.07
CA HIS A 114 9.94 6.31 26.51
C HIS A 114 9.07 7.45 27.06
N ASN A 115 7.89 7.11 27.60
CA ASN A 115 7.03 8.11 28.23
C ASN A 115 7.56 8.53 29.60
N ARG A 116 8.40 9.58 29.64
CA ARG A 116 9.08 10.05 30.86
C ARG A 116 8.13 10.85 31.76
N THR A 117 7.98 10.42 33.00
CA THR A 117 7.06 11.05 33.96
C THR A 117 7.73 12.06 34.88
N VAL A 118 9.06 12.13 34.84
CA VAL A 118 9.87 13.08 35.61
C VAL A 118 10.79 13.80 34.63
N ALA A 119 10.86 15.12 34.77
CA ALA A 119 11.75 15.94 33.95
C ALA A 119 13.21 15.65 34.30
N VAL A 120 14.02 15.44 33.26
CA VAL A 120 15.47 15.17 33.37
C VAL A 120 16.25 16.42 32.95
N ASP A 121 15.70 17.17 32.02
CA ASP A 121 16.19 18.42 31.48
C ASP A 121 15.09 19.49 31.56
N HIS A 122 15.35 20.58 32.28
CA HIS A 122 14.35 21.62 32.58
C HIS A 122 13.03 21.05 33.17
N ASP A 123 11.91 21.25 32.47
CA ASP A 123 10.55 20.80 32.80
C ASP A 123 9.95 19.92 31.68
N SER A 124 10.78 19.28 30.86
CA SER A 124 10.36 18.43 29.73
C SER A 124 9.74 17.10 30.20
N LEU A 125 8.57 16.74 29.68
CA LEU A 125 7.80 15.56 30.07
C LEU A 125 7.26 14.79 28.85
N GLY A 126 6.97 13.50 29.07
CA GLY A 126 6.22 12.67 28.13
C GLY A 126 7.01 12.17 26.90
N LEU A 127 6.30 11.52 25.98
CA LEU A 127 6.87 10.94 24.76
C LEU A 127 7.62 11.94 23.87
N PHE A 128 7.14 13.19 23.84
CA PHE A 128 7.65 14.25 22.99
C PHE A 128 8.54 15.24 23.75
N GLN A 129 8.89 14.94 25.02
CA GLN A 129 9.68 15.84 25.89
C GLN A 129 9.16 17.30 25.85
N GLN A 130 7.84 17.44 25.90
CA GLN A 130 7.15 18.73 25.83
C GLN A 130 7.24 19.47 27.17
N ARG A 131 7.30 20.81 27.13
CA ARG A 131 7.51 21.65 28.32
C ARG A 131 6.27 22.45 28.70
N PRO A 132 5.78 22.36 29.95
CA PRO A 132 4.73 23.24 30.46
C PRO A 132 5.07 24.73 30.32
N SER A 133 6.32 25.11 30.62
CA SER A 133 6.81 26.49 30.49
C SER A 133 6.77 27.04 29.06
N GLN A 134 6.66 26.19 28.04
CA GLN A 134 6.52 26.59 26.63
C GLN A 134 5.07 26.52 26.13
N GLY A 135 4.11 26.28 27.02
CA GLY A 135 2.67 26.29 26.70
C GLY A 135 2.13 25.01 26.06
N TRP A 136 2.84 23.88 26.16
CA TRP A 136 2.37 22.60 25.63
C TRP A 136 1.21 21.97 26.43
N GLY A 137 1.11 22.28 27.71
CA GLY A 137 0.08 21.75 28.62
C GLY A 137 0.55 21.74 30.07
N ARG A 138 -0.28 21.25 30.98
CA ARG A 138 0.12 21.04 32.38
C ARG A 138 0.93 19.75 32.54
N PRO A 139 1.78 19.62 33.59
CA PRO A 139 2.59 18.42 33.80
C PRO A 139 1.82 17.09 33.76
N ASP A 140 0.63 17.03 34.37
CA ASP A 140 -0.26 15.86 34.38
C ASP A 140 -0.75 15.47 32.98
N GLN A 141 -0.92 16.46 32.10
CA GLN A 141 -1.37 16.24 30.73
C GLN A 141 -0.22 15.78 29.82
N LEU A 142 1.00 16.26 30.05
CA LEU A 142 2.13 15.93 29.18
C LEU A 142 2.67 14.51 29.39
N VAL A 143 2.41 13.92 30.56
CA VAL A 143 2.71 12.50 30.82
C VAL A 143 1.62 11.55 30.31
N ASP A 144 0.47 12.07 29.88
CA ASP A 144 -0.55 11.31 29.14
C ASP A 144 -0.13 11.21 27.66
N PRO A 145 0.20 10.01 27.15
CA PRO A 145 0.65 9.83 25.77
C PRO A 145 -0.32 10.37 24.73
N GLY A 146 -1.63 10.20 24.96
CA GLY A 146 -2.67 10.60 24.03
C GLY A 146 -2.80 12.12 23.95
N TYR A 147 -2.80 12.80 25.11
CA TYR A 147 -2.79 14.26 25.16
C TYR A 147 -1.52 14.82 24.52
N ALA A 148 -0.35 14.28 24.86
CA ALA A 148 0.93 14.75 24.32
C ALA A 148 1.01 14.60 22.80
N THR A 149 0.55 13.47 22.24
CA THR A 149 0.40 13.27 20.79
C THR A 149 -0.55 14.29 20.19
N ASP A 150 -1.72 14.48 20.80
CA ASP A 150 -2.72 15.42 20.33
C ASP A 150 -2.22 16.87 20.31
N ALA A 151 -1.45 17.27 21.33
CA ALA A 151 -0.81 18.57 21.42
C ALA A 151 0.24 18.75 20.32
N PHE A 152 1.08 17.73 20.08
CA PHE A 152 2.05 17.70 18.99
C PHE A 152 1.38 17.90 17.62
N LEU A 153 0.33 17.12 17.33
CA LEU A 153 -0.37 17.17 16.04
C LEU A 153 -1.04 18.53 15.80
N ARG A 154 -1.62 19.15 16.85
CA ARG A 154 -2.15 20.53 16.76
C ARG A 154 -1.05 21.53 16.42
N ALA A 155 0.12 21.42 17.05
CA ALA A 155 1.25 22.29 16.77
C ALA A 155 1.78 22.08 15.35
N MET A 156 1.83 20.83 14.87
CA MET A 156 2.23 20.48 13.50
C MET A 156 1.35 21.16 12.46
N VAL A 157 0.03 20.96 12.54
CA VAL A 157 -0.92 21.57 11.59
C VAL A 157 -0.85 23.09 11.63
N ARG A 158 -0.75 23.70 12.82
CA ARG A 158 -0.66 25.15 12.98
C ARG A 158 0.63 25.74 12.39
N LYS A 159 1.78 25.06 12.56
CA LYS A 159 3.09 25.52 12.08
C LYS A 159 3.34 25.22 10.61
N HIS A 160 2.49 24.40 9.99
CA HIS A 160 2.51 24.05 8.58
C HIS A 160 1.14 24.33 7.92
N PRO A 161 0.72 25.63 7.86
CA PRO A 161 -0.51 26.00 7.17
C PRO A 161 -0.44 25.57 5.70
N GLY A 162 -1.59 25.22 5.11
CA GLY A 162 -1.66 24.71 3.75
C GLY A 162 -1.12 23.29 3.57
N GLY A 163 -0.75 22.59 4.65
CA GLY A 163 -0.39 21.17 4.57
C GLY A 163 1.04 20.88 4.12
N SER A 164 1.98 21.85 4.21
CA SER A 164 3.39 21.65 3.80
C SER A 164 4.11 20.49 4.51
N TRP A 165 3.58 19.99 5.63
CA TRP A 165 4.06 18.78 6.30
C TRP A 165 3.81 17.50 5.49
N LEU A 166 2.91 17.52 4.51
CA LEU A 166 2.58 16.38 3.63
C LEU A 166 3.72 16.00 2.68
N THR A 167 4.55 16.96 2.29
CA THR A 167 5.61 16.77 1.28
C THR A 167 7.00 17.20 1.76
N GLY A 168 7.09 17.99 2.84
CA GLY A 168 8.37 18.43 3.39
C GLY A 168 9.17 17.31 4.07
N ASP A 169 10.50 17.49 4.12
CA ASP A 169 11.41 16.57 4.83
C ASP A 169 10.92 16.32 6.27
N VAL A 170 10.84 15.04 6.65
CA VAL A 170 10.27 14.62 7.94
C VAL A 170 11.05 15.24 9.09
N GLY A 171 12.38 15.26 9.02
CA GLY A 171 13.22 15.83 10.07
C GLY A 171 13.02 17.34 10.22
N ALA A 172 12.96 18.06 9.10
CA ALA A 172 12.70 19.49 9.07
C ALA A 172 11.30 19.85 9.62
N VAL A 173 10.28 19.03 9.33
CA VAL A 173 8.94 19.17 9.91
C VAL A 173 9.01 18.96 11.43
N CYS A 174 9.60 17.87 11.91
CA CYS A 174 9.75 17.60 13.35
C CYS A 174 10.45 18.77 14.07
N GLN A 175 11.57 19.24 13.51
CA GLN A 175 12.31 20.37 14.05
C GLN A 175 11.48 21.65 14.08
N ARG A 176 10.70 21.95 13.03
CA ARG A 176 9.83 23.14 13.02
C ARG A 176 8.78 23.05 14.12
N VAL A 177 8.21 21.87 14.35
CA VAL A 177 7.18 21.66 15.37
C VAL A 177 7.75 21.79 16.78
N GLN A 178 8.88 21.14 17.07
CA GLN A 178 9.47 21.11 18.40
C GLN A 178 10.32 22.34 18.73
N GLY A 179 11.05 22.88 17.75
CA GLY A 179 11.97 24.01 17.97
C GLY A 179 13.16 23.63 18.86
N SER A 180 13.71 22.43 18.70
CA SER A 180 14.85 21.94 19.49
C SER A 180 16.17 22.65 19.13
N ALA A 181 17.14 22.64 20.05
CA ALA A 181 18.49 23.15 19.78
C ALA A 181 19.30 22.25 18.82
N HIS A 182 18.80 21.05 18.50
CA HIS A 182 19.51 20.04 17.70
C HIS A 182 18.70 19.64 16.44
N PRO A 183 18.65 20.47 15.40
CA PRO A 183 17.79 20.25 14.23
C PRO A 183 18.09 18.96 13.45
N GLY A 184 19.33 18.47 13.47
CA GLY A 184 19.75 17.25 12.78
C GLY A 184 19.37 15.94 13.50
N ALA A 185 18.73 16.00 14.67
CA ALA A 185 18.47 14.81 15.48
C ALA A 185 17.30 13.93 14.97
N TYR A 186 16.41 14.48 14.14
CA TYR A 186 15.17 13.79 13.72
C TYR A 186 15.34 12.96 12.45
N GLY A 187 16.04 13.48 11.44
CA GLY A 187 16.21 12.83 10.14
C GLY A 187 16.68 11.37 10.23
N PRO A 188 17.72 11.06 11.04
CA PRO A 188 18.20 9.69 11.21
C PRO A 188 17.17 8.71 11.79
N GLU A 189 16.13 9.18 12.48
CA GLU A 189 15.13 8.32 13.11
C GLU A 189 13.89 8.10 12.21
N ALA A 190 13.81 8.79 11.06
CA ALA A 190 12.63 8.76 10.20
C ALA A 190 12.39 7.38 9.56
N HIS A 191 13.46 6.66 9.20
CA HIS A 191 13.38 5.31 8.65
C HIS A 191 12.74 4.32 9.65
N ASP A 192 13.23 4.30 10.88
CA ASP A 192 12.70 3.45 11.95
C ASP A 192 11.22 3.76 12.24
N ALA A 193 10.86 5.06 12.26
CA ALA A 193 9.48 5.49 12.43
C ALA A 193 8.57 5.04 11.27
N GLN A 194 9.04 5.07 10.02
CA GLN A 194 8.29 4.58 8.86
C GLN A 194 7.99 3.09 8.99
N LEU A 195 8.97 2.28 9.34
CA LEU A 195 8.81 0.84 9.56
C LEU A 195 7.81 0.53 10.69
N ILE A 196 7.91 1.22 11.83
CA ILE A 196 6.99 1.06 12.95
C ILE A 196 5.56 1.46 12.57
N VAL A 197 5.40 2.63 11.92
CA VAL A 197 4.08 3.14 11.54
C VAL A 197 3.46 2.25 10.47
N ALA A 198 4.21 1.80 9.47
CA ALA A 198 3.70 0.87 8.46
C ALA A 198 3.11 -0.40 9.10
N ARG A 199 3.76 -0.94 10.12
CA ARG A 199 3.27 -2.14 10.83
C ARG A 199 2.07 -1.87 11.73
N LEU A 200 2.00 -0.71 12.38
CA LEU A 200 0.93 -0.37 13.33
C LEU A 200 -0.31 0.26 12.68
N TRP A 201 -0.15 0.89 11.52
CA TRP A 201 -1.24 1.57 10.81
C TRP A 201 -2.32 0.58 10.33
N SER A 202 -1.94 -0.66 10.04
CA SER A 202 -2.84 -1.77 9.71
C SER A 202 -3.53 -2.37 10.95
N GLU A 203 -2.82 -2.53 12.08
CA GLU A 203 -3.34 -3.19 13.29
C GLU A 203 -4.29 -2.32 14.14
N ALA A 204 -4.16 -0.99 14.13
CA ALA A 204 -4.98 -0.11 14.96
C ALA A 204 -6.47 -0.02 14.52
N ARG A 205 -6.81 -0.55 13.33
CA ARG A 205 -8.20 -0.62 12.83
C ARG A 205 -9.02 -1.80 13.40
N THR A 206 -8.40 -2.72 14.16
CA THR A 206 -9.06 -3.94 14.68
C THR A 206 -9.32 -3.96 16.20
N ALA A 207 -8.96 -2.91 16.94
CA ALA A 207 -9.18 -2.87 18.40
C ALA A 207 -10.56 -2.29 18.80
N PRO A 208 -11.45 -3.07 19.46
CA PRO A 208 -12.67 -2.52 20.03
C PRO A 208 -12.33 -1.65 21.24
N SER A 209 -12.74 -0.38 21.22
CA SER A 209 -12.59 0.49 22.39
C SER A 209 -13.80 0.38 23.31
N ALA A 210 -13.59 -0.21 24.49
CA ALA A 210 -14.47 -0.03 25.62
C ALA A 210 -14.20 1.35 26.27
N VAL A 211 -15.20 2.22 26.24
CA VAL A 211 -15.32 3.37 27.16
C VAL A 211 -16.77 3.40 27.65
N PRO A 212 -17.06 3.66 28.95
CA PRO A 212 -18.40 3.58 29.51
C PRO A 212 -19.30 4.72 29.02
N ALA A 213 -20.58 4.41 28.86
CA ALA A 213 -21.61 5.29 28.33
C ALA A 213 -21.92 6.50 29.24
N GLY A 214 -21.96 7.70 28.63
CA GLY A 214 -22.76 8.83 29.10
C GLY A 214 -24.18 8.77 28.50
N PRO A 215 -25.16 9.52 29.06
CA PRO A 215 -26.59 9.31 28.83
C PRO A 215 -27.03 9.68 27.39
N PRO A 216 -28.15 9.10 26.90
CA PRO A 216 -28.41 8.94 25.48
C PRO A 216 -28.86 10.23 24.81
N ALA A 217 -28.22 10.57 23.69
CA ALA A 217 -28.79 11.46 22.68
C ALA A 217 -29.64 10.63 21.69
N ALA A 218 -30.74 11.22 21.21
CA ALA A 218 -31.77 10.63 20.36
C ALA A 218 -31.22 9.86 19.13
N PRO A 219 -31.94 8.83 18.65
CA PRO A 219 -31.40 7.88 17.66
C PRO A 219 -31.23 8.55 16.29
N LYS A 220 -29.97 8.61 15.83
CA LYS A 220 -29.67 8.80 14.40
C LYS A 220 -30.06 7.52 13.64
N PRO A 221 -30.56 7.62 12.38
CA PRO A 221 -30.89 6.47 11.57
C PRO A 221 -29.71 5.50 11.51
N LYS A 222 -29.98 4.19 11.70
CA LYS A 222 -28.97 3.13 11.64
C LYS A 222 -28.23 3.22 10.31
N ALA A 223 -26.91 3.40 10.36
CA ALA A 223 -26.07 3.24 9.19
C ALA A 223 -26.25 1.82 8.63
N PRO A 224 -26.31 1.64 7.29
CA PRO A 224 -26.45 0.32 6.69
C PRO A 224 -25.28 -0.58 7.12
N THR A 225 -25.60 -1.80 7.55
CA THR A 225 -24.65 -2.82 8.00
C THR A 225 -24.58 -3.93 6.96
N GLY A 226 -23.39 -4.22 6.42
CA GLY A 226 -23.15 -5.23 5.38
C GLY A 226 -21.87 -4.96 4.59
N PRO A 227 -21.43 -5.90 3.73
CA PRO A 227 -20.24 -5.70 2.89
C PRO A 227 -20.47 -4.56 1.91
N PHE A 228 -19.39 -3.88 1.53
CA PHE A 228 -19.32 -2.73 0.63
C PHE A 228 -20.12 -1.48 1.08
N GLN A 229 -20.53 -1.43 2.35
CA GLN A 229 -21.24 -0.29 2.93
C GLN A 229 -20.31 0.78 3.53
N ARG A 230 -19.00 0.49 3.64
CA ARG A 230 -17.99 1.40 4.22
C ARG A 230 -16.89 1.71 3.20
N ALA A 231 -16.66 3.01 2.99
CA ALA A 231 -15.52 3.51 2.24
C ALA A 231 -14.24 3.50 3.10
N LEU A 232 -13.13 2.93 2.62
CA LEU A 232 -11.82 2.98 3.30
C LEU A 232 -11.05 4.27 3.00
N THR A 233 -11.14 4.76 1.76
CA THR A 233 -10.33 5.86 1.23
C THR A 233 -11.08 6.57 0.11
N THR A 234 -10.97 7.90 0.05
CA THR A 234 -11.17 8.71 -1.17
C THR A 234 -9.90 9.52 -1.37
N ALA A 235 -9.13 9.22 -2.42
CA ALA A 235 -7.87 9.90 -2.70
C ALA A 235 -7.84 10.38 -4.16
N GLY A 236 -7.41 11.62 -4.36
CA GLY A 236 -7.00 12.10 -5.68
C GLY A 236 -5.67 11.44 -6.03
N THR A 237 -5.63 10.74 -7.16
CA THR A 237 -4.44 10.01 -7.59
C THR A 237 -3.44 10.93 -8.31
N GLU A 238 -2.18 10.50 -8.41
CA GLU A 238 -1.20 11.13 -9.31
C GLU A 238 -1.36 10.72 -10.77
N LEU A 239 -2.43 9.99 -11.12
CA LEU A 239 -2.72 9.51 -12.48
C LEU A 239 -2.92 10.65 -13.50
N GLY A 240 -3.15 11.87 -13.03
CA GLY A 240 -3.53 12.99 -13.88
C GLY A 240 -4.98 12.82 -14.40
N PRO A 241 -5.37 13.56 -15.44
CA PRO A 241 -6.66 13.37 -16.07
C PRO A 241 -6.67 12.03 -16.83
N LEU A 242 -7.61 11.16 -16.49
CA LEU A 242 -7.97 10.02 -17.32
C LEU A 242 -9.13 10.42 -18.24
N ASP A 243 -9.36 9.65 -19.29
CA ASP A 243 -10.45 9.83 -20.24
C ASP A 243 -10.94 8.47 -20.78
N GLY A 244 -11.84 8.49 -21.75
CA GLY A 244 -12.39 7.27 -22.37
C GLY A 244 -11.40 6.48 -23.25
N GLN A 245 -10.13 6.88 -23.33
CA GLN A 245 -9.05 6.11 -23.97
C GLN A 245 -8.17 5.38 -22.95
N HIS A 246 -8.52 5.47 -21.66
CA HIS A 246 -7.83 4.80 -20.58
C HIS A 246 -8.65 3.61 -20.05
N ASP A 247 -8.00 2.47 -19.97
CA ASP A 247 -8.48 1.26 -19.31
C ASP A 247 -7.61 0.98 -18.08
N LEU A 248 -8.22 0.37 -17.06
CA LEU A 248 -7.62 0.15 -15.76
C LEU A 248 -7.63 -1.34 -15.41
N ALA A 249 -6.53 -1.80 -14.85
CA ALA A 249 -6.39 -3.15 -14.29
C ALA A 249 -5.59 -3.10 -12.99
N MET A 250 -5.61 -4.18 -12.22
CA MET A 250 -4.82 -4.31 -11.00
C MET A 250 -3.99 -5.59 -11.05
N ALA A 251 -2.72 -5.50 -10.69
CA ALA A 251 -1.81 -6.64 -10.58
C ALA A 251 -0.65 -6.27 -9.65
N ASP A 252 -0.07 -7.23 -8.93
CA ASP A 252 1.16 -7.00 -8.16
C ASP A 252 2.35 -6.96 -9.12
N TRP A 253 2.80 -5.75 -9.47
CA TRP A 253 3.84 -5.57 -10.49
C TRP A 253 5.25 -5.70 -9.92
N ASN A 254 5.46 -5.28 -8.67
CA ASN A 254 6.77 -5.26 -8.03
C ASN A 254 7.02 -6.45 -7.08
N GLY A 255 6.04 -7.35 -6.92
CA GLY A 255 6.13 -8.54 -6.08
C GLY A 255 6.09 -8.25 -4.59
N ASP A 256 5.39 -7.18 -4.18
CA ASP A 256 5.29 -6.76 -2.78
C ASP A 256 4.02 -7.25 -2.07
N ASP A 257 3.27 -8.15 -2.71
CA ASP A 257 1.97 -8.69 -2.30
C ASP A 257 0.89 -7.62 -2.17
N ARG A 258 1.06 -6.44 -2.79
CA ARG A 258 -0.01 -5.44 -2.96
C ARG A 258 -0.26 -5.19 -4.43
N LEU A 259 -1.54 -5.19 -4.81
CA LEU A 259 -1.89 -4.90 -6.19
C LEU A 259 -1.60 -3.43 -6.54
N ASP A 260 -0.85 -3.26 -7.60
CA ASP A 260 -0.56 -1.99 -8.26
C ASP A 260 -1.64 -1.66 -9.28
N LEU A 261 -1.84 -0.37 -9.53
CA LEU A 261 -2.79 0.10 -10.52
C LEU A 261 -2.11 0.22 -11.88
N VAL A 262 -2.56 -0.57 -12.84
CA VAL A 262 -2.11 -0.52 -14.23
C VAL A 262 -3.09 0.31 -15.05
N VAL A 263 -2.56 1.31 -15.73
CA VAL A 263 -3.31 2.22 -16.60
C VAL A 263 -2.82 2.05 -18.03
N VAL A 264 -3.70 1.58 -18.89
CA VAL A 264 -3.43 1.41 -20.31
C VAL A 264 -4.05 2.58 -21.06
N LYS A 265 -3.25 3.29 -21.85
CA LYS A 265 -3.72 4.33 -22.77
C LYS A 265 -3.58 3.84 -24.20
N GLY A 266 -4.70 3.45 -24.81
CA GLY A 266 -4.68 2.84 -26.15
C GLY A 266 -4.46 3.85 -27.28
N GLY A 267 -5.14 4.99 -27.22
CA GLY A 267 -5.17 6.00 -28.28
C GLY A 267 -4.74 7.39 -27.81
N GLY A 268 -4.24 8.22 -28.74
CA GLY A 268 -3.89 9.62 -28.48
C GLY A 268 -2.68 9.81 -27.55
N ALA A 269 -1.84 8.79 -27.41
CA ALA A 269 -0.54 8.91 -26.75
C ALA A 269 0.46 9.69 -27.62
N VAL A 270 1.34 10.46 -26.98
CA VAL A 270 2.40 11.23 -27.67
C VAL A 270 3.37 10.29 -28.41
N THR A 271 3.53 9.07 -27.89
CA THR A 271 4.37 8.01 -28.46
C THR A 271 3.81 7.44 -29.77
N GLY A 272 2.52 7.69 -30.07
CA GLY A 272 1.80 7.08 -31.18
C GLY A 272 1.54 5.58 -31.01
N LYS A 273 1.78 5.04 -29.80
CA LYS A 273 1.62 3.62 -29.45
C LYS A 273 0.62 3.48 -28.30
N THR A 274 0.30 2.23 -27.96
CA THR A 274 -0.37 1.93 -26.69
C THR A 274 0.63 2.12 -25.56
N ASP A 275 0.31 2.97 -24.58
CA ASP A 275 1.18 3.24 -23.43
C ASP A 275 0.65 2.54 -22.17
N VAL A 276 1.55 2.11 -21.30
CA VAL A 276 1.24 1.53 -19.99
C VAL A 276 1.91 2.36 -18.90
N ARG A 277 1.13 2.69 -17.87
CA ARG A 277 1.58 3.30 -16.63
C ARG A 277 1.22 2.43 -15.44
N ILE A 278 2.14 2.26 -14.49
CA ILE A 278 1.93 1.46 -13.29
C ILE A 278 2.16 2.32 -12.07
N MET A 279 1.17 2.37 -11.18
CA MET A 279 1.23 3.11 -9.93
C MET A 279 1.25 2.15 -8.74
N ASP A 280 2.15 2.42 -7.81
CA ASP A 280 2.44 1.60 -6.64
C ASP A 280 1.26 1.55 -5.66
N GLY A 281 0.71 0.36 -5.43
CA GLY A 281 -0.36 0.07 -4.48
C GLY A 281 0.05 0.22 -3.02
N ALA A 282 1.31 -0.07 -2.68
CA ALA A 282 1.87 0.15 -1.35
C ALA A 282 1.90 1.63 -0.94
N THR A 283 1.93 2.53 -1.92
CA THR A 283 1.87 3.99 -1.72
C THR A 283 0.52 4.62 -2.05
N ASP A 284 -0.57 3.84 -2.03
CA ASP A 284 -1.92 4.30 -2.41
C ASP A 284 -1.96 4.96 -3.81
N PHE A 285 -1.21 4.38 -4.76
CA PHE A 285 -1.06 4.83 -6.15
C PHE A 285 -0.46 6.24 -6.29
N SER A 286 0.35 6.67 -5.31
CA SER A 286 1.04 7.97 -5.36
C SER A 286 2.43 7.88 -5.99
N THR A 287 3.04 6.70 -6.03
CA THR A 287 4.36 6.50 -6.66
C THR A 287 4.20 5.85 -8.03
N LEU A 288 4.90 6.39 -9.02
CA LEU A 288 5.00 5.80 -10.36
C LEU A 288 6.08 4.70 -10.38
N LEU A 289 5.70 3.46 -10.70
CA LEU A 289 6.62 2.34 -10.88
C LEU A 289 7.13 2.24 -12.32
N LEU A 290 6.24 2.43 -13.30
CA LEU A 290 6.57 2.31 -14.72
C LEU A 290 5.74 3.28 -15.56
N ASN A 291 6.34 3.86 -16.60
CA ASN A 291 5.63 4.59 -17.66
C ASN A 291 6.35 4.35 -18.98
N THR A 292 5.76 3.54 -19.86
CA THR A 292 6.40 3.09 -21.10
C THR A 292 5.41 2.93 -22.25
N ALA A 293 5.90 3.08 -23.49
CA ALA A 293 5.17 2.66 -24.68
C ALA A 293 5.33 1.15 -24.85
N THR A 294 4.28 0.45 -25.25
CA THR A 294 4.36 -1.01 -25.49
C THR A 294 4.91 -1.33 -26.89
N ALA A 295 5.10 -2.62 -27.18
CA ALA A 295 5.37 -3.13 -28.51
C ALA A 295 4.20 -2.91 -29.49
N LEU A 296 2.99 -2.64 -28.98
CA LEU A 296 1.79 -2.48 -29.78
C LEU A 296 1.73 -1.10 -30.43
N GLY A 297 1.11 -1.06 -31.62
CA GLY A 297 0.66 0.19 -32.22
C GLY A 297 -0.45 0.87 -31.38
N PRO A 298 -1.04 1.95 -31.90
CA PRO A 298 -2.18 2.57 -31.24
C PRO A 298 -3.36 1.60 -31.23
N THR A 299 -4.04 1.52 -30.08
CA THR A 299 -5.26 0.74 -29.89
C THR A 299 -6.45 1.68 -29.64
N ASP A 300 -7.66 1.13 -29.65
CA ASP A 300 -8.91 1.89 -29.66
C ASP A 300 -10.06 1.11 -28.98
N ALA A 301 -11.29 1.61 -29.04
CA ALA A 301 -12.47 0.99 -28.42
C ALA A 301 -12.78 -0.47 -28.86
N ARG A 302 -12.14 -0.96 -29.92
CA ARG A 302 -12.23 -2.37 -30.34
C ARG A 302 -11.33 -3.28 -29.51
N HIS A 303 -10.51 -2.72 -28.64
CA HIS A 303 -9.58 -3.45 -27.79
C HIS A 303 -10.14 -3.60 -26.37
N ALA A 304 -9.77 -4.70 -25.73
CA ALA A 304 -9.98 -4.96 -24.31
C ALA A 304 -8.65 -5.44 -23.71
N TYR A 305 -8.47 -5.20 -22.41
CA TYR A 305 -7.20 -5.45 -21.72
C TYR A 305 -7.43 -6.27 -20.46
N SER A 306 -6.48 -7.15 -20.15
CA SER A 306 -6.34 -7.81 -18.85
C SER A 306 -4.87 -7.85 -18.47
N VAL A 307 -4.56 -7.86 -17.17
CA VAL A 307 -3.19 -7.91 -16.68
C VAL A 307 -3.05 -9.06 -15.69
N ALA A 308 -2.12 -9.97 -15.98
CA ALA A 308 -1.82 -11.14 -15.15
C ALA A 308 -0.51 -11.78 -15.62
N ASP A 309 0.18 -12.53 -14.74
CA ASP A 309 1.41 -13.26 -15.10
C ASP A 309 1.08 -14.45 -16.01
N TRP A 310 1.27 -14.29 -17.32
CA TRP A 310 0.86 -15.28 -18.31
C TRP A 310 1.91 -16.36 -18.55
N ASN A 311 3.18 -15.99 -18.38
CA ASN A 311 4.31 -16.89 -18.65
C ASN A 311 4.88 -17.57 -17.39
N GLY A 312 4.46 -17.15 -16.19
CA GLY A 312 4.88 -17.69 -14.90
C GLY A 312 6.21 -17.15 -14.40
N ASP A 313 6.64 -15.96 -14.82
CA ASP A 313 7.90 -15.32 -14.41
C ASP A 313 7.75 -14.37 -13.20
N ALA A 314 6.56 -14.33 -12.60
CA ALA A 314 6.16 -13.48 -11.50
C ALA A 314 6.12 -11.97 -11.82
N VAL A 315 6.18 -11.59 -13.10
CA VAL A 315 5.91 -10.23 -13.56
C VAL A 315 4.62 -10.22 -14.38
N PRO A 316 3.60 -9.41 -14.02
CA PRO A 316 2.36 -9.40 -14.77
C PRO A 316 2.52 -8.97 -16.23
N ASP A 317 1.93 -9.73 -17.15
CA ASP A 317 1.89 -9.47 -18.58
C ASP A 317 0.60 -8.73 -18.98
N LEU A 318 0.61 -8.06 -20.13
CA LEU A 318 -0.57 -7.39 -20.69
C LEU A 318 -1.21 -8.26 -21.77
N LEU A 319 -2.40 -8.80 -21.49
CA LEU A 319 -3.25 -9.43 -22.49
C LEU A 319 -4.10 -8.36 -23.19
N VAL A 320 -4.09 -8.38 -24.52
CA VAL A 320 -4.84 -7.45 -25.37
C VAL A 320 -5.71 -8.24 -26.35
N VAL A 321 -7.02 -8.03 -26.28
CA VAL A 321 -7.99 -8.62 -27.20
C VAL A 321 -8.48 -7.57 -28.17
N GLN A 322 -8.24 -7.75 -29.46
CA GLN A 322 -8.89 -6.97 -30.52
C GLN A 322 -10.14 -7.70 -31.00
N LYS A 323 -11.30 -7.18 -30.59
CA LYS A 323 -12.62 -7.77 -30.86
C LYS A 323 -12.92 -7.82 -32.35
N SER A 324 -12.69 -6.71 -33.05
CA SER A 324 -13.11 -6.48 -34.44
C SER A 324 -12.12 -5.64 -35.26
N GLY A 325 -12.32 -5.64 -36.58
CA GLY A 325 -11.47 -4.90 -37.53
C GLY A 325 -10.03 -5.39 -37.59
N THR A 326 -9.84 -6.67 -37.31
CA THR A 326 -8.60 -7.43 -37.34
C THR A 326 -8.24 -7.85 -38.77
N ALA A 327 -6.95 -8.14 -39.00
CA ALA A 327 -6.49 -8.60 -40.31
C ALA A 327 -7.03 -10.01 -40.64
N SER A 328 -7.17 -10.86 -39.62
CA SER A 328 -7.74 -12.20 -39.76
C SER A 328 -9.27 -12.23 -39.96
N GLY A 329 -9.98 -11.13 -39.70
CA GLY A 329 -11.44 -11.09 -39.63
C GLY A 329 -12.03 -11.85 -38.43
N ARG A 330 -11.19 -12.29 -37.49
CA ARG A 330 -11.55 -12.96 -36.24
C ARG A 330 -11.04 -12.15 -35.05
N THR A 331 -11.46 -12.47 -33.84
CA THR A 331 -10.84 -11.86 -32.66
C THR A 331 -9.38 -12.26 -32.57
N GLU A 332 -8.50 -11.27 -32.37
CA GLU A 332 -7.06 -11.47 -32.24
C GLU A 332 -6.63 -11.17 -30.81
N VAL A 333 -5.80 -12.03 -30.25
CA VAL A 333 -5.26 -11.92 -28.89
C VAL A 333 -3.76 -11.77 -29.00
N ARG A 334 -3.24 -10.77 -28.28
CA ARG A 334 -1.81 -10.51 -28.12
C ARG A 334 -1.47 -10.48 -26.65
N ILE A 335 -0.31 -11.03 -26.29
CA ILE A 335 0.20 -11.02 -24.93
C ILE A 335 1.54 -10.32 -24.96
N VAL A 336 1.67 -9.25 -24.19
CA VAL A 336 2.84 -8.39 -24.17
C VAL A 336 3.58 -8.58 -22.84
N ASP A 337 4.84 -8.96 -22.95
CA ASP A 337 5.72 -9.38 -21.86
C ASP A 337 6.02 -8.25 -20.86
N GLY A 338 5.55 -8.39 -19.63
CA GLY A 338 5.79 -7.47 -18.53
C GLY A 338 7.27 -7.36 -18.15
N ALA A 339 7.99 -8.49 -18.08
CA ALA A 339 9.41 -8.52 -17.75
C ALA A 339 10.28 -7.78 -18.78
N SER A 340 9.81 -7.67 -20.03
CA SER A 340 10.44 -6.83 -21.06
C SER A 340 10.12 -5.34 -20.96
N SER A 341 9.39 -4.89 -19.93
CA SER A 341 8.74 -3.57 -19.89
C SER A 341 7.82 -3.36 -21.10
N PHE A 342 7.04 -4.39 -21.41
CA PHE A 342 6.08 -4.44 -22.52
C PHE A 342 6.68 -4.24 -23.93
N GLN A 343 7.96 -4.55 -24.14
CA GLN A 343 8.64 -4.40 -25.43
C GLN A 343 8.60 -5.66 -26.31
N ARG A 344 8.16 -6.80 -25.78
CA ARG A 344 8.14 -8.09 -26.49
C ARG A 344 6.75 -8.72 -26.46
N LEU A 345 6.36 -9.35 -27.56
CA LEU A 345 5.16 -10.20 -27.62
C LEU A 345 5.52 -11.62 -27.17
N LEU A 346 4.72 -12.18 -26.28
CA LEU A 346 4.75 -13.60 -25.88
C LEU A 346 3.89 -14.45 -26.81
N LEU A 347 2.74 -13.90 -27.21
CA LEU A 347 1.77 -14.56 -28.09
C LEU A 347 1.12 -13.53 -29.01
N GLU A 348 0.85 -13.94 -30.25
CA GLU A 348 -0.05 -13.26 -31.17
C GLU A 348 -0.82 -14.33 -31.94
N THR A 349 -2.15 -14.36 -31.78
CA THR A 349 -2.99 -15.40 -32.39
C THR A 349 -4.40 -14.92 -32.69
N ALA A 350 -5.03 -15.50 -33.71
CA ALA A 350 -6.46 -15.35 -33.95
C ALA A 350 -7.19 -16.53 -33.30
N ILE A 351 -8.20 -16.27 -32.48
CA ILE A 351 -8.97 -17.34 -31.86
C ILE A 351 -9.96 -17.96 -32.86
N GLY A 352 -10.21 -19.27 -32.74
CA GLY A 352 -11.07 -20.03 -33.65
C GLY A 352 -12.57 -19.72 -33.56
N HIS A 353 -12.96 -18.72 -32.77
CA HIS A 353 -14.35 -18.35 -32.52
C HIS A 353 -14.87 -17.29 -33.50
N ALA A 354 -16.19 -17.08 -33.50
CA ALA A 354 -16.79 -15.94 -34.19
C ALA A 354 -16.20 -14.62 -33.63
N ALA A 355 -16.06 -13.61 -34.48
CA ALA A 355 -15.54 -12.32 -34.06
C ALA A 355 -16.39 -11.76 -32.91
N ALA A 356 -15.74 -11.48 -31.79
CA ALA A 356 -16.33 -10.81 -30.66
C ALA A 356 -16.70 -9.36 -31.02
N ASP A 357 -17.57 -8.79 -30.21
CA ASP A 357 -18.09 -7.45 -30.35
C ASP A 357 -18.30 -6.82 -28.96
N ASP A 358 -18.95 -5.66 -28.89
CA ASP A 358 -19.14 -4.94 -27.63
C ASP A 358 -20.09 -5.64 -26.65
N ARG A 359 -20.68 -6.78 -27.02
CA ARG A 359 -21.44 -7.64 -26.11
C ARG A 359 -20.55 -8.60 -25.34
N HIS A 360 -19.25 -8.62 -25.62
CA HIS A 360 -18.29 -9.51 -25.00
C HIS A 360 -17.36 -8.75 -24.04
N GLN A 361 -17.17 -9.31 -22.85
CA GLN A 361 -16.14 -8.90 -21.90
C GLN A 361 -15.12 -10.02 -21.72
N PHE A 362 -13.92 -9.67 -21.27
CA PHE A 362 -12.77 -10.57 -21.26
C PHE A 362 -12.09 -10.54 -19.89
N ALA A 363 -11.60 -11.69 -19.45
CA ALA A 363 -10.78 -11.83 -18.26
C ALA A 363 -9.75 -12.96 -18.47
N SER A 364 -8.75 -13.03 -17.59
CA SER A 364 -7.74 -14.08 -17.57
C SER A 364 -7.73 -14.78 -16.22
N ALA A 365 -7.79 -16.12 -16.22
CA ALA A 365 -7.74 -16.92 -15.00
C ALA A 365 -7.31 -18.36 -15.33
N ASP A 366 -6.63 -19.04 -14.40
CA ASP A 366 -6.39 -20.49 -14.51
C ASP A 366 -7.70 -21.24 -14.22
N TRP A 367 -8.48 -21.51 -15.27
CA TRP A 367 -9.84 -22.03 -15.15
C TRP A 367 -9.88 -23.53 -14.93
N ASN A 368 -8.91 -24.25 -15.50
CA ASN A 368 -8.84 -25.71 -15.39
C ASN A 368 -7.89 -26.20 -14.27
N GLY A 369 -7.13 -25.30 -13.63
CA GLY A 369 -6.19 -25.61 -12.56
C GLY A 369 -4.89 -26.24 -13.06
N ASP A 370 -4.47 -25.96 -14.30
CA ASP A 370 -3.25 -26.51 -14.90
C ASP A 370 -2.01 -25.63 -14.69
N GLY A 371 -2.17 -24.49 -14.01
CA GLY A 371 -1.11 -23.53 -13.72
C GLY A 371 -0.83 -22.57 -14.87
N ARG A 372 -1.64 -22.56 -15.94
CA ARG A 372 -1.58 -21.57 -17.01
C ARG A 372 -2.86 -20.74 -17.03
N LEU A 373 -2.73 -19.47 -17.37
CA LEU A 373 -3.89 -18.60 -17.52
C LEU A 373 -4.65 -18.92 -18.80
N ASP A 374 -5.97 -19.00 -18.67
CA ASP A 374 -6.91 -19.16 -19.77
C ASP A 374 -7.60 -17.84 -20.11
N LEU A 375 -8.11 -17.73 -21.34
CA LEU A 375 -8.94 -16.58 -21.74
C LEU A 375 -10.42 -16.88 -21.46
N VAL A 376 -11.02 -16.10 -20.57
CA VAL A 376 -12.45 -16.13 -20.28
C VAL A 376 -13.16 -15.07 -21.11
N MET A 377 -14.14 -15.50 -21.92
CA MET A 377 -15.01 -14.65 -22.73
C MET A 377 -16.43 -14.71 -22.20
N VAL A 378 -17.00 -13.56 -21.85
CA VAL A 378 -18.33 -13.45 -21.27
C VAL A 378 -19.22 -12.62 -22.18
N GLN A 379 -20.22 -13.26 -22.78
CA GLN A 379 -21.24 -12.57 -23.54
C GLN A 379 -22.31 -12.04 -22.58
N VAL A 380 -22.35 -10.71 -22.41
CA VAL A 380 -23.18 -10.03 -21.41
C VAL A 380 -24.52 -9.53 -21.95
N SER A 381 -24.73 -9.57 -23.28
CA SER A 381 -25.97 -9.19 -23.94
C SER A 381 -26.19 -9.88 -25.30
N GLY A 382 -27.43 -9.88 -25.78
CA GLY A 382 -27.79 -10.45 -27.09
C GLY A 382 -27.60 -11.96 -27.21
N THR A 383 -27.61 -12.68 -26.09
CA THR A 383 -27.56 -14.14 -25.99
C THR A 383 -28.94 -14.74 -26.25
N VAL A 384 -29.01 -15.91 -26.89
CA VAL A 384 -30.28 -16.61 -27.16
C VAL A 384 -30.95 -17.08 -25.86
N SER A 385 -30.15 -17.46 -24.86
CA SER A 385 -30.65 -17.92 -23.55
C SER A 385 -31.27 -16.80 -22.70
N GLY A 386 -31.06 -15.53 -23.06
CA GLY A 386 -31.38 -14.37 -22.22
C GLY A 386 -30.53 -14.27 -20.95
N LYS A 387 -29.49 -15.11 -20.82
CA LYS A 387 -28.57 -15.17 -19.69
C LYS A 387 -27.14 -14.98 -20.17
N MET A 388 -26.26 -14.57 -19.27
CA MET A 388 -24.85 -14.44 -19.66
C MET A 388 -24.26 -15.81 -19.99
N GLU A 389 -23.46 -15.85 -21.05
CA GLU A 389 -22.83 -17.05 -21.58
C GLU A 389 -21.31 -16.91 -21.47
N VAL A 390 -20.65 -17.91 -20.88
CA VAL A 390 -19.21 -17.91 -20.60
C VAL A 390 -18.54 -18.99 -21.44
N GLN A 391 -17.55 -18.60 -22.22
CA GLN A 391 -16.67 -19.50 -22.96
C GLN A 391 -15.24 -19.31 -22.48
N VAL A 392 -14.49 -20.41 -22.36
CA VAL A 392 -13.11 -20.38 -21.89
C VAL A 392 -12.21 -21.06 -22.90
N LEU A 393 -11.13 -20.38 -23.29
CA LEU A 393 -10.10 -20.86 -24.21
C LEU A 393 -8.82 -21.16 -23.45
N ASP A 394 -8.31 -22.35 -23.70
CA ASP A 394 -7.18 -22.98 -23.03
C ASP A 394 -5.85 -22.28 -23.33
N GLY A 395 -5.21 -21.74 -22.29
CA GLY A 395 -3.90 -21.10 -22.36
C GLY A 395 -2.78 -22.07 -22.71
N ALA A 396 -2.86 -23.33 -22.25
CA ALA A 396 -1.90 -24.38 -22.58
C ALA A 396 -1.95 -24.78 -24.07
N ALA A 397 -3.02 -24.42 -24.77
CA ALA A 397 -3.22 -24.68 -26.19
C ALA A 397 -3.18 -23.39 -27.03
N ASP A 398 -2.46 -22.35 -26.58
CA ASP A 398 -2.33 -21.05 -27.27
C ASP A 398 -3.70 -20.45 -27.67
N LEU A 399 -4.70 -20.64 -26.79
CA LEU A 399 -6.08 -20.19 -26.97
C LEU A 399 -6.81 -20.80 -28.19
N GLN A 400 -6.28 -21.88 -28.75
CA GLN A 400 -6.87 -22.54 -29.93
C GLN A 400 -7.93 -23.58 -29.56
N ARG A 401 -8.07 -23.92 -28.28
CA ARG A 401 -8.97 -24.97 -27.80
C ARG A 401 -9.91 -24.44 -26.73
N PRO A 402 -11.24 -24.64 -26.85
CA PRO A 402 -12.14 -24.39 -25.73
C PRO A 402 -11.99 -25.48 -24.66
N LEU A 403 -12.01 -25.09 -23.38
CA LEU A 403 -11.89 -26.02 -22.25
C LEU A 403 -13.18 -26.80 -21.97
N ALA A 404 -14.33 -26.18 -22.24
CA ALA A 404 -15.64 -26.75 -21.97
C ALA A 404 -16.68 -26.16 -22.95
N PRO A 405 -17.86 -26.80 -23.08
CA PRO A 405 -19.01 -26.17 -23.70
C PRO A 405 -19.33 -24.83 -23.03
N THR A 406 -19.91 -23.89 -23.78
CA THR A 406 -20.33 -22.59 -23.26
C THR A 406 -21.25 -22.76 -22.05
N ALA A 407 -20.85 -22.17 -20.92
CA ALA A 407 -21.62 -22.21 -19.69
C ALA A 407 -22.68 -21.10 -19.69
N THR A 408 -23.91 -21.45 -19.34
CA THR A 408 -24.97 -20.46 -19.11
C THR A 408 -25.09 -20.19 -17.62
N THR A 409 -24.92 -18.93 -17.24
CA THR A 409 -24.99 -18.48 -15.83
C THR A 409 -26.41 -18.54 -15.27
N SER A 410 -26.56 -18.39 -13.95
CA SER A 410 -27.87 -18.15 -13.32
C SER A 410 -28.39 -16.71 -13.54
N GLU A 411 -27.49 -15.78 -13.87
CA GLU A 411 -27.78 -14.37 -14.10
C GLU A 411 -28.27 -14.06 -15.52
N GLY A 412 -29.30 -13.22 -15.63
CA GLY A 412 -29.77 -12.70 -16.92
C GLY A 412 -28.73 -11.81 -17.58
N VAL A 413 -28.90 -11.47 -18.85
CA VAL A 413 -28.15 -10.37 -19.48
C VAL A 413 -28.54 -9.01 -18.87
N GLY A 414 -27.71 -7.99 -19.03
CA GLY A 414 -28.04 -6.64 -18.58
C GLY A 414 -27.07 -5.58 -19.07
N GLU A 415 -27.58 -4.36 -19.26
CA GLU A 415 -26.78 -3.20 -19.63
C GLU A 415 -25.95 -2.70 -18.44
N ASN A 416 -24.88 -1.96 -18.73
CA ASN A 416 -24.01 -1.31 -17.73
C ASN A 416 -23.48 -2.27 -16.67
N ARG A 417 -23.06 -3.45 -17.11
CA ARG A 417 -22.39 -4.44 -16.26
C ARG A 417 -20.91 -4.46 -16.56
N GLN A 418 -20.13 -4.72 -15.52
CA GLN A 418 -18.73 -5.09 -15.64
C GLN A 418 -18.54 -6.46 -15.02
N VAL A 419 -17.72 -7.28 -15.65
CA VAL A 419 -17.43 -8.65 -15.23
C VAL A 419 -15.94 -8.78 -14.96
N SER A 420 -15.59 -9.44 -13.86
CA SER A 420 -14.24 -9.93 -13.57
C SER A 420 -14.30 -11.39 -13.17
N VAL A 421 -13.15 -12.05 -13.17
CA VAL A 421 -12.98 -13.45 -12.78
C VAL A 421 -11.90 -13.51 -11.72
N ASP A 422 -12.20 -14.16 -10.60
CA ASP A 422 -11.30 -14.26 -9.44
C ASP A 422 -11.70 -15.45 -8.57
N ASP A 423 -10.77 -16.03 -7.79
CA ASP A 423 -11.10 -17.09 -6.82
C ASP A 423 -11.64 -16.45 -5.54
N TRP A 424 -12.95 -16.18 -5.52
CA TRP A 424 -13.58 -15.36 -4.48
C TRP A 424 -13.65 -16.08 -3.13
N ASN A 425 -13.80 -17.40 -3.14
CA ASN A 425 -13.96 -18.20 -1.93
C ASN A 425 -12.69 -18.98 -1.52
N GLY A 426 -11.63 -18.95 -2.33
CA GLY A 426 -10.36 -19.63 -2.08
C GLY A 426 -10.42 -21.13 -2.31
N ASP A 427 -11.30 -21.62 -3.19
CA ASP A 427 -11.46 -23.04 -3.51
C ASP A 427 -10.64 -23.50 -4.73
N HIS A 428 -9.83 -22.58 -5.30
CA HIS A 428 -9.03 -22.77 -6.50
C HIS A 428 -9.86 -23.04 -7.76
N ARG A 429 -11.13 -22.61 -7.78
CA ARG A 429 -11.94 -22.53 -8.99
C ARG A 429 -12.33 -21.07 -9.23
N PRO A 430 -12.04 -20.51 -10.41
CA PRO A 430 -12.40 -19.13 -10.66
C PRO A 430 -13.90 -18.88 -10.60
N ASP A 431 -14.29 -17.85 -9.87
CA ASP A 431 -15.66 -17.36 -9.71
C ASP A 431 -15.93 -16.18 -10.65
N LEU A 432 -17.20 -16.00 -11.03
CA LEU A 432 -17.60 -14.89 -11.87
C LEU A 432 -18.13 -13.74 -11.03
N VAL A 433 -17.44 -12.61 -11.04
CA VAL A 433 -17.83 -11.41 -10.33
C VAL A 433 -18.53 -10.45 -11.28
N ILE A 434 -19.75 -10.05 -10.94
CA ILE A 434 -20.61 -9.21 -11.79
C ILE A 434 -20.96 -7.94 -11.01
N VAL A 435 -20.54 -6.81 -11.56
CA VAL A 435 -20.84 -5.48 -11.05
C VAL A 435 -21.92 -4.83 -11.91
N GLN A 436 -23.10 -4.62 -11.34
CA GLN A 436 -24.14 -3.80 -11.96
C GLN A 436 -23.87 -2.33 -11.62
N LYS A 437 -23.35 -1.57 -12.60
CA LYS A 437 -22.94 -0.17 -12.40
C LYS A 437 -24.14 0.75 -12.19
N SER A 438 -25.15 0.66 -13.05
CA SER A 438 -26.39 1.43 -12.99
C SER A 438 -27.60 0.60 -13.44
N GLY A 439 -28.82 1.16 -13.38
CA GLY A 439 -30.05 0.48 -13.80
C GLY A 439 -30.67 -0.46 -12.75
N ALA A 440 -30.01 -0.67 -11.61
CA ALA A 440 -30.59 -1.37 -10.48
C ALA A 440 -31.72 -0.54 -9.85
N THR A 441 -32.81 -1.19 -9.43
CA THR A 441 -33.95 -0.53 -8.75
C THR A 441 -33.57 0.10 -7.41
N SER A 442 -32.45 -0.31 -6.83
CA SER A 442 -31.87 0.28 -5.63
C SER A 442 -31.25 1.66 -5.85
N GLY A 443 -30.97 2.05 -7.11
CA GLY A 443 -30.20 3.27 -7.44
C GLY A 443 -28.74 3.20 -6.96
N LYS A 444 -28.24 2.01 -6.67
CA LYS A 444 -26.89 1.74 -6.18
C LYS A 444 -26.15 0.84 -7.16
N THR A 445 -24.82 0.85 -7.07
CA THR A 445 -24.01 -0.20 -7.66
C THR A 445 -24.24 -1.49 -6.86
N GLU A 446 -24.46 -2.61 -7.55
CA GLU A 446 -24.68 -3.93 -6.95
C GLU A 446 -23.61 -4.93 -7.39
N LEU A 447 -23.23 -5.83 -6.49
CA LEU A 447 -22.25 -6.88 -6.72
C LEU A 447 -22.91 -8.25 -6.59
N ARG A 448 -22.64 -9.13 -7.55
CA ARG A 448 -23.07 -10.54 -7.52
C ARG A 448 -21.87 -11.41 -7.86
N VAL A 449 -21.68 -12.48 -7.10
CA VAL A 449 -20.58 -13.43 -7.33
C VAL A 449 -21.19 -14.80 -7.55
N LEU A 450 -20.91 -15.39 -8.71
CA LEU A 450 -21.35 -16.73 -9.08
C LEU A 450 -20.24 -17.73 -8.85
N ASP A 451 -20.60 -18.81 -8.18
CA ASP A 451 -19.69 -19.88 -7.77
C ASP A 451 -19.22 -20.72 -8.98
N GLY A 452 -17.92 -20.73 -9.24
CA GLY A 452 -17.27 -21.55 -10.26
C GLY A 452 -17.47 -23.05 -10.03
N ALA A 453 -17.40 -23.52 -8.78
CA ALA A 453 -17.61 -24.91 -8.40
C ALA A 453 -19.04 -25.41 -8.72
N SER A 454 -20.01 -24.49 -8.72
CA SER A 454 -21.40 -24.77 -9.10
C SER A 454 -21.66 -24.76 -10.62
N GLY A 455 -20.63 -24.48 -11.44
CA GLY A 455 -20.80 -24.18 -12.86
C GLY A 455 -21.53 -22.86 -13.10
N LEU A 456 -21.25 -21.85 -12.27
CA LEU A 456 -21.82 -20.50 -12.33
C LEU A 456 -23.35 -20.44 -12.15
N ARG A 457 -23.91 -21.36 -11.34
CA ARG A 457 -25.35 -21.42 -11.06
C ARG A 457 -25.70 -21.01 -9.62
N GLY A 458 -24.81 -21.22 -8.67
CA GLY A 458 -24.91 -20.79 -7.28
C GLY A 458 -24.34 -19.39 -7.08
N TYR A 459 -24.82 -18.70 -6.05
CA TYR A 459 -24.29 -17.41 -5.63
C TYR A 459 -23.40 -17.58 -4.40
N LEU A 460 -22.20 -17.02 -4.44
CA LEU A 460 -21.38 -16.79 -3.26
C LEU A 460 -21.77 -15.48 -2.56
N LEU A 461 -22.20 -14.49 -3.35
CA LEU A 461 -22.56 -13.17 -2.82
C LEU A 461 -23.62 -12.49 -3.68
N GLN A 462 -24.53 -11.79 -3.00
CA GLN A 462 -25.41 -10.77 -3.59
C GLN A 462 -25.45 -9.56 -2.64
N ALA A 463 -24.80 -8.47 -3.02
CA ALA A 463 -24.63 -7.30 -2.18
C ALA A 463 -25.01 -6.00 -2.91
N ARG A 464 -25.60 -5.08 -2.14
CA ARG A 464 -25.69 -3.67 -2.54
C ARG A 464 -24.49 -2.95 -1.96
N THR A 465 -23.96 -1.97 -2.68
CA THR A 465 -22.85 -1.15 -2.20
C THR A 465 -23.36 0.19 -1.65
N ALA A 466 -22.53 0.90 -0.89
CA ALA A 466 -22.80 2.29 -0.51
C ALA A 466 -22.73 3.25 -1.72
N GLN A 467 -21.98 2.86 -2.76
CA GLN A 467 -21.76 3.63 -3.98
C GLN A 467 -23.08 3.80 -4.75
N ALA A 468 -23.41 5.05 -5.05
CA ALA A 468 -24.52 5.38 -5.95
C ALA A 468 -24.23 4.80 -7.34
N SER A 469 -25.29 4.60 -8.15
CA SER A 469 -25.10 4.11 -9.51
C SER A 469 -23.98 4.85 -10.26
N THR A 470 -23.11 4.06 -10.88
CA THR A 470 -21.96 4.51 -11.66
C THR A 470 -22.24 4.40 -13.14
N ASP A 471 -21.39 5.03 -13.95
CA ASP A 471 -21.52 5.14 -15.40
C ASP A 471 -20.15 4.89 -16.07
N ASP A 472 -20.04 5.18 -17.36
CA ASP A 472 -18.82 4.97 -18.16
C ASP A 472 -17.63 5.83 -17.72
N ARG A 473 -17.85 6.79 -16.82
CA ARG A 473 -16.77 7.55 -16.19
C ARG A 473 -16.10 6.76 -15.06
N HIS A 474 -16.62 5.59 -14.70
CA HIS A 474 -16.13 4.78 -13.60
C HIS A 474 -15.66 3.42 -14.10
N ASP A 475 -14.52 2.95 -13.63
CA ASP A 475 -14.15 1.53 -13.68
C ASP A 475 -14.25 0.95 -12.27
N ILE A 476 -14.64 -0.32 -12.16
CA ILE A 476 -14.78 -0.99 -10.87
C ILE A 476 -13.94 -2.26 -10.87
N LEU A 477 -12.91 -2.29 -10.03
CA LEU A 477 -11.95 -3.38 -9.94
C LEU A 477 -12.20 -4.15 -8.64
N THR A 478 -11.93 -5.45 -8.65
CA THR A 478 -12.09 -6.35 -7.49
C THR A 478 -10.71 -6.78 -7.02
N THR A 479 -10.43 -6.63 -5.72
CA THR A 479 -9.11 -6.96 -5.15
C THR A 479 -9.19 -7.09 -3.63
N ASP A 480 -8.45 -8.01 -3.01
CA ASP A 480 -8.23 -7.97 -1.56
C ASP A 480 -7.23 -6.86 -1.18
N ARG A 481 -7.69 -5.59 -1.19
CA ARG A 481 -6.82 -4.45 -0.90
C ARG A 481 -6.35 -4.42 0.54
N ASN A 482 -7.17 -4.94 1.45
CA ASN A 482 -6.91 -4.83 2.88
C ASN A 482 -6.20 -6.06 3.47
N GLY A 483 -6.02 -7.12 2.67
CA GLY A 483 -5.29 -8.34 3.03
C GLY A 483 -6.07 -9.27 3.96
N ASP A 484 -7.40 -9.14 4.01
CA ASP A 484 -8.27 -9.98 4.86
C ASP A 484 -8.81 -11.21 4.12
N ARG A 485 -8.33 -11.45 2.90
CA ARG A 485 -8.75 -12.52 1.99
C ARG A 485 -10.23 -12.43 1.63
N ARG A 486 -10.80 -11.22 1.67
CA ARG A 486 -12.11 -10.91 1.12
C ARG A 486 -11.92 -9.86 0.03
N PRO A 487 -12.43 -10.09 -1.18
CA PRO A 487 -12.25 -9.09 -2.22
C PRO A 487 -13.02 -7.80 -1.90
N ASP A 488 -12.30 -6.68 -1.96
CA ASP A 488 -12.79 -5.30 -1.90
C ASP A 488 -13.17 -4.79 -3.30
N LEU A 489 -13.99 -3.73 -3.36
CA LEU A 489 -14.29 -3.03 -4.60
C LEU A 489 -13.52 -1.70 -4.68
N VAL A 490 -12.72 -1.54 -5.73
CA VAL A 490 -11.99 -0.31 -6.05
C VAL A 490 -12.74 0.38 -7.20
N VAL A 491 -13.44 1.45 -6.88
CA VAL A 491 -14.17 2.29 -7.85
C VAL A 491 -13.26 3.45 -8.25
N VAL A 492 -12.91 3.52 -9.53
CA VAL A 492 -12.08 4.60 -10.08
C VAL A 492 -12.93 5.50 -10.97
N GLN A 493 -13.16 6.73 -10.53
CA GLN A 493 -13.81 7.74 -11.35
C GLN A 493 -12.74 8.42 -12.24
N LYS A 494 -12.75 8.10 -13.53
CA LYS A 494 -11.81 8.59 -14.55
C LYS A 494 -12.05 10.07 -14.89
N THR A 495 -13.31 10.47 -15.08
CA THR A 495 -13.66 11.82 -15.56
C THR A 495 -14.79 12.47 -14.75
N GLY A 496 -14.93 13.79 -14.89
CA GLY A 496 -15.99 14.57 -14.22
C GLY A 496 -15.82 14.67 -12.70
N THR A 497 -14.60 14.51 -12.21
CA THR A 497 -14.23 14.68 -10.80
C THR A 497 -14.06 16.16 -10.47
N ALA A 498 -14.30 16.53 -9.21
CA ALA A 498 -14.14 17.92 -8.77
C ALA A 498 -12.67 18.37 -8.79
N SER A 499 -11.73 17.43 -8.61
CA SER A 499 -10.28 17.68 -8.66
C SER A 499 -9.71 17.79 -10.08
N GLY A 500 -10.47 17.39 -11.10
CA GLY A 500 -9.97 17.26 -12.48
C GLY A 500 -8.95 16.12 -12.67
N ARG A 501 -8.78 15.26 -11.66
CA ARG A 501 -7.92 14.06 -11.67
C ARG A 501 -8.76 12.83 -11.39
N ALA A 502 -8.27 11.65 -11.77
CA ALA A 502 -8.96 10.42 -11.40
C ALA A 502 -9.02 10.25 -9.87
N GLU A 503 -10.19 9.88 -9.36
CA GLU A 503 -10.47 9.69 -7.94
C GLU A 503 -10.76 8.21 -7.66
N VAL A 504 -10.14 7.67 -6.62
CA VAL A 504 -10.32 6.26 -6.24
C VAL A 504 -11.08 6.19 -4.93
N LEU A 505 -12.13 5.36 -4.94
CA LEU A 505 -12.92 4.97 -3.78
C LEU A 505 -12.77 3.47 -3.56
N VAL A 506 -12.51 3.06 -2.32
CA VAL A 506 -12.44 1.64 -1.95
C VAL A 506 -13.58 1.30 -1.02
N LEU A 507 -14.36 0.27 -1.35
CA LEU A 507 -15.42 -0.29 -0.50
C LEU A 507 -15.00 -1.66 0.01
N VAL A 508 -15.08 -1.88 1.32
CA VAL A 508 -14.60 -3.13 1.94
C VAL A 508 -15.59 -4.26 1.78
N GLY A 509 -15.11 -5.46 1.42
CA GLY A 509 -15.92 -6.68 1.33
C GLY A 509 -16.38 -7.30 2.64
#